data_AF-A0A5S3VST2-F1
#
_entry.id   AF-A0A5S3VST2-F1
#
_cell.length_a   1.000
_cell.length_b   1.000
_cell.length_c   1.000
_cell.angle_alpha   90.00
_cell.angle_beta   90.00
_cell.angle_gamma   90.00
#
_symmetry.space_group_name_H-M   'P 1'
#
loop_
_entity.id
_entity.type
_entity.pdbx_description
1 polymer ?
#
loop_
_entity_poly.entity_id
_entity_poly.type
_entity_poly.pdbx_seq_one_letter_code
_entity_poly.pdbx_strand_id
1 'polypeptide(L)'
;NEQQLHEITVGSIANVLGSDYAAADQYPVRTRMPSWPYMFVSRITACTAQRGQLKPCEVHWEYDITPDDWYVVKDQVPSFVSLESSHAMIVAFTLIGCDEMFQG
;
A
#
# COMPACT_ATOMS: atom_id res chain seq x y z
N ASN A 1 -3.02 -1.52 9.78
CA ASN A 1 -3.94 -2.68 9.74
C ASN A 1 -4.66 -2.69 8.39
N GLU A 2 -5.39 -3.75 8.03
CA GLU A 2 -5.97 -3.90 6.68
C GLU A 2 -6.94 -2.77 6.29
N GLN A 3 -7.76 -2.32 7.25
CA GLN A 3 -8.68 -1.20 7.05
C GLN A 3 -7.94 0.10 6.67
N GLN A 4 -6.81 0.39 7.32
CA GLN A 4 -5.96 1.54 6.96
C GLN A 4 -5.37 1.38 5.56
N LEU A 5 -4.98 0.17 5.16
CA LEU A 5 -4.44 -0.08 3.83
C LEU A 5 -5.50 0.12 2.74
N HIS A 6 -6.72 -0.34 3.00
CA HIS A 6 -7.85 -0.08 2.12
C HIS A 6 -8.13 1.43 2.02
N GLU A 7 -8.16 2.15 3.14
CA GLU A 7 -8.40 3.60 3.17
C GLU A 7 -7.31 4.39 2.42
N ILE A 8 -6.02 4.06 2.61
CA ILE A 8 -4.93 4.66 1.82
C ILE A 8 -5.06 4.35 0.32
N THR A 9 -5.56 3.15 -0.02
CA THR A 9 -5.61 2.70 -1.41
C THR A 9 -6.74 3.37 -2.18
N VAL A 10 -7.97 3.28 -1.70
CA VAL A 10 -9.17 3.74 -2.42
C VAL A 10 -9.87 4.93 -1.76
N GLY A 11 -9.56 5.23 -0.50
CA GLY A 11 -10.15 6.31 0.29
C GLY A 11 -9.22 7.52 0.41
N SER A 12 -9.17 8.13 1.59
CA SER A 12 -8.32 9.30 1.84
C SER A 12 -7.02 8.90 2.54
N ILE A 13 -5.89 9.36 1.99
CA ILE A 13 -4.58 9.20 2.65
C ILE A 13 -4.57 10.02 3.95
N ALA A 14 -5.18 11.20 3.95
CA ALA A 14 -5.23 12.06 5.12
C ALA A 14 -5.97 11.44 6.32
N ASN A 15 -6.97 10.57 6.07
CA ASN A 15 -7.65 9.82 7.13
C ASN A 15 -6.73 8.83 7.87
N VAL A 16 -5.62 8.42 7.24
CA VAL A 16 -4.67 7.45 7.82
C VAL A 16 -3.38 8.11 8.29
N LEU A 17 -2.83 9.03 7.50
CA LEU A 17 -1.53 9.66 7.76
C LEU A 17 -1.62 11.08 8.34
N GLY A 18 -2.81 11.67 8.37
CA GLY A 18 -3.07 13.01 8.90
C GLY A 18 -3.20 14.10 7.84
N SER A 19 -3.61 15.29 8.29
CA SER A 19 -3.95 16.44 7.42
C SER A 19 -2.81 16.91 6.52
N ASP A 20 -1.56 16.64 6.89
CA ASP A 20 -0.38 16.98 6.09
C ASP A 20 -0.34 16.26 4.73
N TYR A 21 -1.13 15.19 4.56
CA TYR A 21 -1.26 14.43 3.30
C TYR A 21 -2.53 14.77 2.51
N ALA A 22 -3.34 15.73 2.97
CA ALA A 22 -4.63 16.06 2.33
C ALA A 22 -4.49 16.64 0.91
N ALA A 23 -3.31 17.19 0.57
CA ALA A 23 -3.05 17.67 -0.78
C ALA A 23 -3.07 16.53 -1.81
N ALA A 24 -2.53 15.36 -1.45
CA ALA A 24 -2.47 14.20 -2.35
C ALA A 24 -3.86 13.63 -2.69
N ASP A 25 -4.84 13.80 -1.81
CA ASP A 25 -6.23 13.37 -2.03
C ASP A 25 -6.96 14.21 -3.09
N GLN A 26 -6.43 15.38 -3.47
CA GLN A 26 -7.00 16.24 -4.51
C GLN A 26 -6.48 15.92 -5.91
N TYR A 27 -5.45 15.08 -6.04
CA TYR A 27 -4.91 14.74 -7.35
C TYR A 27 -5.85 13.80 -8.12
N PRO A 28 -6.07 14.03 -9.42
CA PRO A 28 -6.96 13.18 -10.23
C PRO A 28 -6.39 11.77 -10.41
N VAL A 29 -5.07 11.64 -10.33
CA VAL A 29 -4.32 10.38 -10.33
C VAL A 29 -3.30 10.48 -9.20
N ARG A 30 -3.16 9.40 -8.43
CA ARG A 30 -2.18 9.29 -7.35
C ARG A 30 -1.62 7.88 -7.26
N THR A 31 -0.42 7.77 -6.70
CA THR A 31 0.27 6.52 -6.41
C THR A 31 -0.51 5.75 -5.35
N ARG A 32 -1.02 4.57 -5.72
CA ARG A 32 -1.76 3.70 -4.81
C ARG A 32 -1.51 2.23 -5.10
N MET A 33 -1.77 1.38 -4.12
CA MET A 33 -1.79 -0.06 -4.34
C MET A 33 -2.95 -0.46 -5.27
N PRO A 34 -2.87 -1.65 -5.90
CA PRO A 34 -4.03 -2.38 -6.36
C PRO A 34 -5.07 -2.51 -5.25
N SER A 35 -6.34 -2.30 -5.62
CA SER A 35 -7.47 -2.51 -4.72
C SER A 35 -7.91 -3.98 -4.74
N TRP A 36 -8.83 -4.36 -3.83
CA TRP A 36 -9.49 -5.66 -3.88
C TRP A 36 -10.03 -5.95 -5.30
N PRO A 37 -9.87 -7.17 -5.84
CA PRO A 37 -9.38 -8.40 -5.20
C PRO A 37 -7.87 -8.65 -5.30
N TYR A 38 -7.09 -7.65 -5.74
CA TYR A 38 -5.64 -7.77 -5.96
C TYR A 38 -4.79 -7.11 -4.88
N MET A 39 -5.37 -6.67 -3.77
CA MET A 39 -4.65 -6.10 -2.63
C MET A 39 -4.05 -7.25 -1.78
N PHE A 40 -2.78 -7.57 -2.00
CA PHE A 40 -2.09 -8.70 -1.37
C PHE A 40 -1.28 -8.27 -0.14
N VAL A 41 -1.88 -7.43 0.71
CA VAL A 41 -1.27 -6.92 1.94
C VAL A 41 -2.32 -6.81 3.03
N SER A 42 -2.11 -7.52 4.14
CA SER A 42 -2.99 -7.45 5.31
C SER A 42 -2.53 -6.39 6.29
N ARG A 43 -1.22 -6.17 6.40
CA ARG A 43 -0.65 -5.19 7.34
C ARG A 43 0.80 -4.81 6.99
N ILE A 44 1.16 -3.59 7.38
CA ILE A 44 2.54 -3.11 7.44
C ILE A 44 3.02 -3.30 8.88
N THR A 45 4.14 -4.00 9.07
CA THR A 45 4.73 -4.30 10.39
C THR A 45 5.86 -3.35 10.75
N ALA A 46 6.56 -2.79 9.76
CA ALA A 46 7.56 -1.75 9.94
C ALA A 46 7.70 -0.89 8.68
N CYS A 47 8.04 0.38 8.85
CA CYS A 47 8.41 1.27 7.76
C CYS A 47 9.39 2.33 8.25
N THR A 48 10.49 2.54 7.53
CA THR A 48 11.51 3.56 7.85
C THR A 48 11.43 4.80 6.96
N ALA A 49 10.45 4.86 6.06
CA ALA A 49 10.24 5.99 5.17
C ALA A 49 9.89 7.26 5.94
N GLN A 50 10.38 8.41 5.47
CA GLN A 50 10.17 9.70 6.10
C GLN A 50 9.61 10.69 5.07
N ARG A 51 8.58 11.44 5.46
CA ARG A 51 7.96 12.49 4.61
C ARG A 51 9.02 13.47 4.11
N GLY A 52 8.97 13.80 2.83
CA GLY A 52 9.91 14.72 2.20
C GLY A 52 11.29 14.12 1.90
N GLN A 53 11.54 12.83 2.20
CA GLN A 53 12.87 12.23 2.07
C GLN A 53 12.88 11.03 1.12
N LEU A 54 13.13 11.29 -0.16
CA LEU A 54 13.35 10.26 -1.17
C LEU A 54 14.78 9.68 -1.06
N LYS A 55 14.96 8.77 -0.11
CA LYS A 55 16.22 8.09 0.19
C LYS A 55 15.97 6.59 0.42
N PRO A 56 17.01 5.73 0.43
CA PRO A 56 16.83 4.32 0.77
C PRO A 56 16.08 4.15 2.09
N CYS A 57 15.07 3.28 2.07
CA CYS A 57 14.22 2.95 3.22
C CYS A 57 13.72 1.51 3.10
N GLU A 58 13.05 1.04 4.15
CA GLU A 58 12.55 -0.33 4.29
C GLU A 58 11.04 -0.29 4.60
N VAL A 59 10.31 -1.25 4.04
CA VAL A 59 8.92 -1.55 4.38
C VAL A 59 8.82 -3.05 4.61
N HIS A 60 8.25 -3.44 5.74
CA HIS A 60 7.96 -4.84 6.07
C HIS A 60 6.45 -5.00 6.10
N TRP A 61 5.95 -6.06 5.48
CA TRP A 61 4.53 -6.34 5.38
C TRP A 61 4.24 -7.82 5.60
N GLU A 62 3.00 -8.11 5.96
CA GLU A 62 2.47 -9.46 6.02
C GLU A 62 1.18 -9.53 5.20
N TYR A 63 0.95 -10.69 4.60
CA TYR A 63 -0.29 -11.02 3.90
C TYR A 63 -0.82 -12.36 4.42
N ASP A 64 -2.02 -12.31 4.99
CA ASP A 64 -2.73 -13.49 5.44
C ASP A 64 -3.44 -14.12 4.26
N ILE A 65 -3.25 -15.43 4.08
CA ILE A 65 -3.85 -16.21 3.00
C ILE A 65 -4.78 -17.25 3.62
N THR A 66 -5.99 -17.33 3.10
CA THR A 66 -7.00 -18.31 3.50
C THR A 66 -7.23 -19.34 2.39
N PRO A 67 -7.62 -20.59 2.71
CA PRO A 67 -7.94 -21.59 1.68
C PRO A 67 -9.05 -21.18 0.72
N ASP A 68 -9.92 -20.24 1.12
CA ASP A 68 -11.06 -19.75 0.34
C ASP A 68 -10.71 -18.55 -0.56
N ASP A 69 -9.46 -18.08 -0.55
CA ASP A 69 -9.03 -16.98 -1.42
C ASP A 69 -9.17 -17.36 -2.90
N TRP A 70 -9.64 -16.41 -3.70
CA TRP A 70 -10.03 -16.65 -5.10
C TRP A 70 -8.91 -17.18 -6.00
N TYR A 71 -7.65 -16.94 -5.61
CA TYR A 71 -6.45 -17.37 -6.33
C TYR A 71 -5.87 -18.70 -5.82
N VAL A 72 -6.38 -19.25 -4.72
CA VAL A 72 -5.94 -20.54 -4.18
C VAL A 72 -6.58 -21.66 -4.97
N VAL A 73 -5.75 -22.54 -5.55
CA VAL A 73 -6.22 -23.66 -6.37
C VAL A 73 -5.62 -24.95 -5.83
N LYS A 74 -6.48 -25.88 -5.39
CA LYS A 74 -6.05 -27.16 -4.79
C LYS A 74 -5.06 -26.98 -3.63
N ASP A 75 -5.39 -26.08 -2.70
CA ASP A 75 -4.56 -25.74 -1.54
C ASP A 75 -3.16 -25.21 -1.89
N GLN A 76 -2.98 -24.69 -3.12
CA GLN A 76 -1.73 -24.10 -3.57
C GLN A 76 -1.92 -22.62 -3.90
N VAL A 77 -0.99 -21.83 -3.40
CA VAL A 77 -0.87 -20.40 -3.71
C VAL A 77 0.05 -20.23 -4.92
N PRO A 78 -0.38 -19.54 -5.99
CA PRO A 78 0.51 -19.18 -7.09
C PRO A 78 1.67 -18.32 -6.57
N SER A 79 2.91 -18.66 -6.96
CA SER A 79 4.11 -17.92 -6.53
C SER A 79 4.09 -16.43 -6.88
N PHE A 80 3.33 -16.08 -7.92
CA PHE A 80 3.12 -14.69 -8.33
C PHE A 80 2.46 -13.83 -7.24
N VAL A 81 1.64 -14.41 -6.35
CA VAL A 81 1.03 -13.66 -5.23
C VAL A 81 2.11 -13.11 -4.30
N SER A 82 3.14 -13.89 -3.98
CA SER A 82 4.27 -13.43 -3.17
C SER A 82 5.04 -12.30 -3.85
N LEU A 83 5.23 -12.38 -5.17
CA LEU A 83 5.89 -11.33 -5.96
C LEU A 83 5.06 -10.04 -5.98
N GLU A 84 3.78 -10.14 -6.31
CA GLU A 84 2.88 -8.99 -6.42
C GLU A 84 2.59 -8.30 -5.08
N SER A 85 2.66 -9.04 -3.96
CA SER A 85 2.55 -8.46 -2.62
C SER A 85 3.59 -7.36 -2.33
N SER A 86 4.69 -7.32 -3.10
CA SER A 86 5.71 -6.27 -3.01
C SER A 86 5.18 -4.86 -3.32
N HIS A 87 3.99 -4.75 -3.89
CA HIS A 87 3.29 -3.47 -4.04
C HIS A 87 3.04 -2.74 -2.69
N ALA A 88 3.24 -3.41 -1.55
CA ALA A 88 3.25 -2.82 -0.21
C ALA A 88 4.25 -1.66 -0.13
N MET A 89 5.33 -1.70 -0.94
CA MET A 89 6.29 -0.60 -1.09
C MET A 89 5.63 0.73 -1.48
N ILE A 90 4.48 0.71 -2.15
CA ILE A 90 3.74 1.94 -2.48
C ILE A 90 3.34 2.70 -1.23
N VAL A 91 3.10 2.03 -0.09
CA VAL A 91 2.87 2.72 1.19
C VAL A 91 4.06 3.59 1.58
N ALA A 92 5.29 3.16 1.30
CA ALA A 92 6.48 3.97 1.54
C ALA A 92 6.51 5.21 0.62
N PHE A 93 6.11 5.08 -0.66
CA PHE A 93 6.00 6.24 -1.57
C PHE A 93 4.91 7.22 -1.12
N THR A 94 3.77 6.72 -0.65
CA THR A 94 2.71 7.54 -0.07
C THR A 94 3.22 8.26 1.18
N LEU A 95 3.94 7.60 2.08
CA LEU A 95 4.55 8.20 3.28
C LEU A 95 5.63 9.24 2.96
N ILE A 96 6.44 9.00 1.93
CA ILE A 96 7.44 9.99 1.47
C ILE A 96 6.73 11.25 0.93
N GLY A 97 5.52 11.09 0.39
CA GLY A 97 4.77 12.15 -0.27
C GLY A 97 5.18 12.30 -1.73
N CYS A 98 5.44 11.19 -2.43
CA CYS A 98 5.88 11.22 -3.84
C CYS A 98 4.87 11.96 -4.75
N ASP A 99 3.56 11.81 -4.52
CA ASP A 99 2.55 12.53 -5.30
C ASP A 99 2.68 14.05 -5.14
N GLU A 100 3.04 14.54 -3.95
CA GLU A 100 3.33 15.98 -3.74
C GLU A 100 4.62 16.41 -4.44
N MET A 101 5.65 15.56 -4.41
CA MET A 101 6.95 15.86 -5.04
C MET A 101 6.88 15.92 -6.57
N PHE A 102 6.04 15.07 -7.16
CA PHE A 102 5.97 14.88 -8.62
C PHE A 102 4.67 15.35 -9.26
N GLN A 103 3.72 15.87 -8.46
CA GLN A 103 2.44 16.45 -8.90
C GLN A 103 1.50 15.45 -9.60
N GLY A 104 1.49 14.21 -9.13
CA GLY A 104 0.67 13.11 -9.68
C GLY A 104 1.50 12.00 -10.28
#